data_AF-A0A9W6SVS5-F1
#
_entry.id   AF-A0A9W6SVS5-F1
#
_cell.length_a   1.000
_cell.length_b   1.000
_cell.length_c   1.000
_cell.angle_alpha   90.00
_cell.angle_beta   90.00
_cell.angle_gamma   90.00
#
_symmetry.space_group_name_H-M   'P 1'
#
loop_
_entity.id
_entity.type
_entity.pdbx_description
1 polymer ?
#
loop_
_entity_poly.entity_id
_entity_poly.type
_entity_poly.pdbx_seq_one_letter_code
_entity_poly.pdbx_strand_id
1 'polypeptide(L)'
;MNIYSTHLAITSPQTGLTLGNPVVRDAAKHGVLLCKLKKHQQLHLRCIAKKGIAKEHAKWSPCAAIGFEYDPYNKLKHTDYWYEEDVESEWPKSANCDWEEPPIPGEPFDYTAKPNKFYFNVETTGALKPNEVFSKGCTELQKKIANIVFELDKTDQPQNQVGAPSGGANGNAPGQSIYGGITSYGSGSSGYGSGFSGGQTTYAESSGSAGRW
;
A
#
# COMPACT_ATOMS: atom_id res chain seq x y z
N MET A 1 -4.12 39.37 -7.36
CA MET A 1 -4.51 38.37 -8.39
C MET A 1 -4.42 36.99 -7.78
N ASN A 2 -5.48 36.19 -7.86
CA ASN A 2 -5.47 34.81 -7.37
C ASN A 2 -5.00 33.87 -8.49
N ILE A 3 -4.14 32.91 -8.17
CA ILE A 3 -3.64 31.91 -9.11
C ILE A 3 -4.18 30.55 -8.70
N TYR A 4 -4.94 29.90 -9.58
CA TYR A 4 -5.59 28.63 -9.31
C TYR A 4 -4.96 27.47 -10.09
N SER A 5 -5.28 26.23 -9.71
CA SER A 5 -4.79 25.02 -10.36
C SER A 5 -5.23 24.93 -11.82
N THR A 6 -6.38 25.52 -12.19
CA THR A 6 -6.87 25.61 -13.58
C THR A 6 -5.99 26.48 -14.48
N HIS A 7 -5.13 27.34 -13.92
CA HIS A 7 -4.17 28.10 -14.71
C HIS A 7 -2.94 27.27 -15.12
N LEU A 8 -2.80 26.03 -14.63
CA LEU A 8 -1.75 25.12 -15.09
C LEU A 8 -2.09 24.57 -16.48
N ALA A 9 -1.17 24.74 -17.43
CA ALA A 9 -1.29 24.21 -18.77
C ALA A 9 -0.38 22.99 -18.98
N ILE A 10 -0.92 21.95 -19.61
CA ILE A 10 -0.15 20.75 -19.98
C ILE A 10 0.67 21.06 -21.23
N THR A 11 1.99 20.94 -21.13
CA THR A 11 2.93 21.20 -22.25
C THR A 11 3.52 19.92 -22.83
N SER A 12 3.21 18.75 -22.29
CA SER A 12 3.73 17.47 -22.77
C SER A 12 3.00 17.00 -24.03
N PRO A 13 3.65 16.16 -24.88
CA PRO A 13 2.99 15.56 -26.04
C PRO A 13 1.72 14.80 -25.66
N GLN A 14 0.69 14.90 -26.50
CA GLN A 14 -0.58 14.21 -26.28
C GLN A 14 -0.40 12.72 -26.54
N THR A 15 -0.58 11.92 -25.50
CA THR A 15 -0.50 10.45 -25.55
C THR A 15 -1.85 9.79 -25.87
N GLY A 16 -2.90 10.59 -26.11
CA GLY A 16 -4.29 10.11 -26.24
C GLY A 16 -4.95 9.72 -24.92
N LEU A 17 -4.21 9.75 -23.80
CA LEU A 17 -4.73 9.44 -22.47
C LEU A 17 -5.24 10.70 -21.77
N THR A 18 -6.35 10.58 -21.03
CA THR A 18 -6.88 11.67 -20.21
C THR A 18 -6.15 11.70 -18.86
N LEU A 19 -4.93 12.23 -18.84
CA LEU A 19 -4.06 12.31 -17.66
C LEU A 19 -3.52 13.71 -17.45
N GLY A 20 -3.23 14.06 -16.19
CA GLY A 20 -2.54 15.30 -15.82
C GLY A 20 -3.43 16.55 -15.75
N ASN A 21 -4.71 16.45 -16.12
CA ASN A 21 -5.66 17.54 -15.93
C ASN A 21 -5.90 17.80 -14.43
N PRO A 22 -5.77 19.05 -13.94
CA PRO A 22 -6.11 19.40 -12.56
C PRO A 22 -7.55 19.03 -12.23
N VAL A 23 -7.77 18.41 -11.07
CA VAL A 23 -9.11 18.08 -10.58
C VAL A 23 -9.81 19.37 -10.14
N VAL A 24 -11.04 19.58 -10.62
CA VAL A 24 -11.87 20.76 -10.31
C VAL A 24 -13.22 20.28 -9.77
N ARG A 25 -13.60 20.75 -8.58
CA ARG A 25 -14.82 20.32 -7.87
C ARG A 25 -15.62 21.48 -7.26
N ASP A 26 -15.04 22.67 -7.20
CA ASP A 26 -15.70 23.84 -6.66
C ASP A 26 -16.79 24.37 -7.63
N ALA A 27 -17.84 24.97 -7.08
CA ALA A 27 -18.97 25.49 -7.87
C ALA A 27 -18.54 26.58 -8.87
N ALA A 28 -17.51 27.37 -8.54
CA ALA A 28 -16.96 28.40 -9.41
C ALA A 28 -16.01 27.87 -10.49
N LYS A 29 -15.71 26.56 -10.49
CA LYS A 29 -14.81 25.88 -11.43
C LYS A 29 -13.39 26.47 -11.48
N HIS A 30 -12.91 27.07 -10.40
CA HIS A 30 -11.54 27.59 -10.31
C HIS A 30 -10.51 26.51 -9.99
N GLY A 31 -10.88 25.47 -9.26
CA GLY A 31 -9.96 24.48 -8.69
C GLY A 31 -9.27 24.99 -7.42
N VAL A 32 -8.10 24.45 -7.11
CA VAL A 32 -7.35 24.76 -5.89
C VAL A 32 -6.66 26.12 -6.02
N LEU A 33 -6.82 27.02 -5.05
CA LEU A 33 -6.04 28.26 -4.96
C LEU A 33 -4.59 27.91 -4.62
N LEU A 34 -3.66 28.20 -5.54
CA LEU A 34 -2.24 27.93 -5.35
C LEU A 34 -1.54 29.07 -4.61
N CYS A 35 -1.75 30.32 -5.07
CA CYS A 35 -1.17 31.50 -4.43
C CYS A 35 -1.93 32.78 -4.80
N LYS A 36 -1.57 33.90 -4.14
CA LYS A 36 -2.06 35.24 -4.46
C LYS A 36 -0.87 36.16 -4.77
N LEU A 37 -0.96 36.90 -5.87
CA LEU A 37 0.03 37.87 -6.31
C LEU A 37 -0.44 39.31 -6.06
N LYS A 38 0.44 40.16 -5.55
CA LYS A 38 0.27 41.62 -5.47
C LYS A 38 0.76 42.29 -6.77
N LYS A 39 0.49 43.59 -6.91
CA LYS A 39 1.00 44.40 -8.02
C LYS A 39 2.53 44.22 -8.13
N HIS A 40 3.02 44.05 -9.36
CA HIS A 40 4.44 43.82 -9.68
C HIS A 40 5.04 42.48 -9.22
N GLN A 41 4.23 41.50 -8.80
CA GLN A 41 4.71 40.12 -8.57
C GLN A 41 4.42 39.22 -9.79
N GLN A 42 5.33 38.29 -10.06
CA GLN A 42 5.24 37.34 -11.17
C GLN A 42 5.61 35.93 -10.70
N LEU A 43 5.00 34.90 -11.32
CA LEU A 43 5.29 33.50 -11.04
C LEU A 43 5.38 32.74 -12.36
N HIS A 44 6.54 32.14 -12.62
CA HIS A 44 6.77 31.27 -13.77
C HIS A 44 7.43 29.99 -13.28
N LEU A 45 6.81 28.85 -13.57
CA LEU A 45 7.24 27.54 -13.08
C LEU A 45 6.94 26.45 -14.10
N ARG A 46 7.73 25.37 -14.03
CA ARG A 46 7.54 24.15 -14.81
C ARG A 46 7.36 22.97 -13.86
N CYS A 47 6.21 22.32 -13.94
CA CYS A 47 5.93 21.13 -13.15
C CYS A 47 6.14 19.85 -13.99
N ILE A 48 6.61 18.79 -13.34
CA ILE A 48 6.71 17.45 -13.93
C ILE A 48 5.92 16.50 -13.02
N ALA A 49 4.76 16.05 -13.47
CA ALA A 49 3.98 15.03 -12.77
C ALA A 49 4.60 13.64 -13.01
N LYS A 50 4.72 12.85 -11.93
CA LYS A 50 5.23 11.48 -11.98
C LYS A 50 4.20 10.54 -11.34
N LYS A 51 4.14 9.31 -11.87
CA LYS A 51 3.43 8.21 -11.21
C LYS A 51 4.14 7.89 -9.89
N GLY A 52 3.37 7.66 -8.84
CA GLY A 52 3.87 7.28 -7.52
C GLY A 52 2.78 6.61 -6.70
N ILE A 53 3.13 6.20 -5.48
CA ILE A 53 2.23 5.53 -4.54
C ILE A 53 2.20 6.26 -3.20
N ALA A 54 1.08 6.14 -2.48
CA ALA A 54 0.89 6.82 -1.20
C ALA A 54 1.96 6.47 -0.14
N LYS A 55 2.57 5.28 -0.22
CA LYS A 55 3.67 4.85 0.67
C LYS A 55 4.94 5.67 0.50
N GLU A 56 5.22 6.18 -0.71
CA GLU A 56 6.35 7.07 -0.95
C GLU A 56 6.03 8.49 -0.48
N HIS A 57 4.81 8.95 -0.76
CA HIS A 57 4.33 10.24 -0.29
C HIS A 57 2.80 10.32 -0.35
N ALA A 58 2.18 10.86 0.70
CA ALA A 58 0.73 11.04 0.82
C ALA A 58 0.06 11.80 -0.35
N LYS A 59 0.79 12.64 -1.11
CA LYS A 59 0.26 13.38 -2.27
C LYS A 59 -0.19 12.47 -3.42
N TRP A 60 0.26 11.21 -3.43
CA TRP A 60 -0.17 10.19 -4.38
C TRP A 60 -1.32 9.32 -3.87
N SER A 61 -1.90 9.62 -2.71
CA SER A 61 -3.11 8.94 -2.25
C SER A 61 -4.32 9.32 -3.11
N PRO A 62 -5.03 8.36 -3.71
CA PRO A 62 -6.31 8.61 -4.36
C PRO A 62 -7.48 8.70 -3.36
N CYS A 63 -7.26 8.27 -2.11
CA CYS A 63 -8.26 8.24 -1.05
C CYS A 63 -8.14 9.45 -0.13
N ALA A 64 -9.28 9.97 0.32
CA ALA A 64 -9.36 10.96 1.38
C ALA A 64 -9.55 10.26 2.73
N ALA A 65 -10.72 9.66 2.94
CA ALA A 65 -11.05 8.86 4.11
C ALA A 65 -11.65 7.51 3.68
N ILE A 66 -11.44 6.48 4.50
CA ILE A 66 -12.12 5.20 4.37
C ILE A 66 -12.79 4.92 5.70
N GLY A 67 -14.13 4.98 5.73
CA GLY A 67 -14.91 4.48 6.85
C GLY A 67 -14.86 2.95 6.84
N PHE A 68 -14.66 2.36 8.02
CA PHE A 68 -14.61 0.93 8.22
C PHE A 68 -15.24 0.58 9.56
N GLU A 69 -16.21 -0.33 9.54
CA GLU A 69 -16.88 -0.86 10.72
C GLU A 69 -17.25 -2.33 10.50
N TYR A 70 -17.34 -3.09 11.57
CA TYR A 70 -17.95 -4.42 11.60
C TYR A 70 -18.54 -4.64 12.99
N ASP A 71 -19.52 -5.55 13.09
CA ASP A 71 -20.18 -5.91 14.36
C ASP A 71 -20.66 -4.69 15.17
N PRO A 72 -21.65 -3.94 14.65
CA PRO A 72 -22.11 -2.68 15.25
C PRO A 72 -22.71 -2.85 16.66
N TYR A 73 -23.09 -4.08 17.02
CA TYR A 73 -23.62 -4.43 18.35
C TYR A 73 -22.58 -5.07 19.27
N ASN A 74 -21.32 -5.18 18.84
CA ASN A 74 -20.25 -5.81 19.60
C ASN A 74 -20.60 -7.24 20.11
N LYS A 75 -21.32 -8.02 19.30
CA LYS A 75 -21.70 -9.42 19.61
C LYS A 75 -20.47 -10.31 19.78
N LEU A 76 -19.41 -10.01 19.02
CA LEU A 76 -18.13 -10.71 19.07
C LEU A 76 -17.30 -10.32 20.30
N LYS A 77 -17.71 -9.28 21.04
CA LYS A 77 -16.97 -8.73 22.19
C LYS A 77 -15.53 -8.39 21.86
N HIS A 78 -15.29 -7.86 20.66
CA HIS A 78 -13.97 -7.40 20.22
C HIS A 78 -13.55 -6.09 20.89
N THR A 79 -14.51 -5.35 21.46
CA THR A 79 -14.27 -4.16 22.27
C THR A 79 -14.90 -4.35 23.64
N ASP A 80 -14.22 -3.88 24.68
CA ASP A 80 -14.85 -3.69 25.99
C ASP A 80 -15.20 -2.20 26.10
N TYR A 81 -16.49 -1.89 26.18
CA TYR A 81 -16.94 -0.50 26.22
C TYR A 81 -16.54 0.11 27.55
N TRP A 82 -15.90 1.28 27.50
CA TRP A 82 -15.69 2.08 28.70
C TRP A 82 -17.00 2.80 29.05
N TYR A 83 -17.42 2.80 30.30
CA TYR A 83 -18.63 3.50 30.76
C TYR A 83 -18.51 3.84 32.25
N GLU A 84 -19.34 4.77 32.71
CA GLU A 84 -19.45 5.13 34.13
C GLU A 84 -20.73 4.58 34.75
N GLU A 85 -21.86 4.72 34.06
CA GLU A 85 -23.19 4.33 34.55
C GLU A 85 -23.81 3.22 33.70
N ASP A 86 -23.96 3.45 32.39
CA ASP A 86 -24.62 2.52 31.49
C ASP A 86 -24.10 2.62 30.05
N VAL A 87 -23.62 1.48 29.53
CA VAL A 87 -23.04 1.36 28.20
C VAL A 87 -23.99 1.81 27.10
N GLU A 88 -25.26 1.38 27.15
CA GLU A 88 -26.23 1.64 26.08
C GLU A 88 -26.63 3.12 26.00
N SER A 89 -26.57 3.83 27.13
CA SER A 89 -26.83 5.27 27.20
C SER A 89 -25.63 6.13 26.78
N GLU A 90 -24.41 5.69 27.09
CA GLU A 90 -23.17 6.45 26.86
C GLU A 90 -22.64 6.28 25.43
N TRP A 91 -22.83 5.09 24.83
CA TRP A 91 -22.34 4.79 23.49
C TRP A 91 -23.44 4.92 22.44
N PRO A 92 -23.32 5.86 21.48
CA PRO A 92 -24.30 6.01 20.43
C PRO A 92 -24.29 4.80 19.50
N LYS A 93 -25.49 4.33 19.13
CA LYS A 93 -25.65 3.26 18.14
C LYS A 93 -25.17 3.73 16.78
N SER A 94 -24.40 2.86 16.11
CA SER A 94 -23.97 3.12 14.74
C SER A 94 -25.17 3.12 13.79
N ALA A 95 -25.07 3.86 12.68
CA ALA A 95 -26.02 3.75 11.58
C ALA A 95 -26.06 2.34 10.96
N ASN A 96 -25.03 1.53 11.18
CA ASN A 96 -24.98 0.15 10.71
C ASN A 96 -25.78 -0.82 11.59
N CYS A 97 -26.23 -0.40 12.78
CA CYS A 97 -27.13 -1.20 13.63
C CYS A 97 -28.44 -1.55 12.90
N ASP A 98 -28.96 -0.66 12.06
CA ASP A 98 -30.22 -0.88 11.31
C ASP A 98 -30.15 -2.06 10.33
N TRP A 99 -28.93 -2.52 9.99
CA TRP A 99 -28.66 -3.59 9.03
C TRP A 99 -28.36 -4.94 9.69
N GLU A 100 -28.39 -4.99 11.02
CA GLU A 100 -28.16 -6.20 11.81
C GLU A 100 -29.23 -6.38 12.88
N GLU A 101 -29.43 -7.63 13.28
CA GLU A 101 -30.33 -7.92 14.39
C GLU A 101 -29.64 -7.59 15.72
N PRO A 102 -30.32 -6.98 16.69
CA PRO A 102 -29.75 -6.76 18.01
C PRO A 102 -29.47 -8.09 18.72
N PRO A 103 -28.51 -8.14 19.65
CA PRO A 103 -28.24 -9.34 20.45
C PRO A 103 -29.47 -9.71 21.29
N ILE A 104 -29.78 -11.01 21.36
CA ILE A 104 -30.91 -11.51 22.15
C ILE A 104 -30.50 -11.56 23.63
N PRO A 105 -31.23 -10.90 24.55
CA PRO A 105 -30.92 -10.96 25.97
C PRO A 105 -30.97 -12.40 26.49
N GLY A 106 -29.87 -12.84 27.14
CA GLY A 106 -29.76 -14.17 27.75
C GLY A 106 -29.23 -15.26 26.82
N GLU A 107 -28.97 -14.97 25.55
CA GLU A 107 -28.28 -15.91 24.67
C GLU A 107 -26.81 -16.10 25.12
N PRO A 108 -26.29 -17.34 25.18
CA PRO A 108 -24.88 -17.57 25.49
C PRO A 108 -23.96 -16.90 24.46
N PHE A 109 -22.79 -16.44 24.92
CA PHE A 109 -21.78 -15.88 24.01
C PHE A 109 -21.26 -16.94 23.04
N ASP A 110 -21.38 -16.68 21.74
CA ASP A 110 -20.81 -17.52 20.70
C ASP A 110 -19.31 -17.20 20.52
N TYR A 111 -18.47 -18.00 21.17
CA TYR A 111 -17.01 -17.92 21.07
C TYR A 111 -16.46 -18.47 19.74
N THR A 112 -17.29 -19.08 18.89
CA THR A 112 -16.89 -19.57 17.56
C THR A 112 -17.22 -18.60 16.44
N ALA A 113 -18.05 -17.60 16.73
CA ALA A 113 -18.41 -16.54 15.80
C ALA A 113 -17.17 -15.82 15.26
N LYS A 114 -17.22 -15.45 13.97
CA LYS A 114 -16.16 -14.72 13.27
C LYS A 114 -16.74 -13.52 12.55
N PRO A 115 -15.99 -12.41 12.45
CA PRO A 115 -16.41 -11.27 11.66
C PRO A 115 -16.52 -11.67 10.19
N ASN A 116 -17.72 -11.52 9.62
CA ASN A 116 -18.04 -11.93 8.25
C ASN A 116 -18.64 -10.81 7.40
N LYS A 117 -19.14 -9.74 8.03
CA LYS A 117 -19.77 -8.61 7.39
C LYS A 117 -19.02 -7.34 7.80
N PHE A 118 -18.65 -6.54 6.80
CA PHE A 118 -17.84 -5.35 6.97
C PHE A 118 -18.48 -4.20 6.20
N TYR A 119 -18.67 -3.07 6.89
CA TYR A 119 -19.24 -1.86 6.34
C TYR A 119 -18.11 -0.92 5.95
N PHE A 120 -18.03 -0.57 4.67
CA PHE A 120 -17.02 0.33 4.14
C PHE A 120 -17.67 1.57 3.53
N ASN A 121 -17.04 2.72 3.73
CA ASN A 121 -17.35 3.95 2.99
C ASN A 121 -16.06 4.51 2.39
N VAL A 122 -16.00 4.68 1.07
CA VAL A 122 -14.78 5.08 0.36
C VAL A 122 -14.92 6.50 -0.17
N GLU A 123 -14.15 7.43 0.39
CA GLU A 123 -14.06 8.81 -0.07
C GLU A 123 -12.77 9.04 -0.89
N THR A 124 -12.89 9.77 -2.01
CA THR A 124 -11.77 10.01 -2.94
C THR A 124 -11.42 11.49 -3.05
N THR A 125 -10.13 11.75 -3.26
CA THR A 125 -9.60 13.10 -3.55
C THR A 125 -10.03 13.61 -4.93
N GLY A 126 -10.48 12.70 -5.81
CA GLY A 126 -10.96 12.98 -7.15
C GLY A 126 -9.97 12.75 -8.28
N ALA A 127 -8.74 12.34 -7.96
CA ALA A 127 -7.81 11.81 -8.94
C ALA A 127 -8.33 10.51 -9.59
N LEU A 128 -9.10 9.70 -8.83
CA LEU A 128 -9.78 8.50 -9.27
C LEU A 128 -11.22 8.49 -8.73
N LYS A 129 -12.13 7.77 -9.41
CA LYS A 129 -13.50 7.54 -8.93
C LYS A 129 -13.51 6.51 -7.78
N PRO A 130 -14.47 6.56 -6.83
CA PRO A 130 -14.53 5.62 -5.70
C PRO A 130 -14.56 4.14 -6.11
N ASN A 131 -15.37 3.80 -7.10
CA ASN A 131 -15.45 2.43 -7.63
C ASN A 131 -14.11 1.97 -8.21
N GLU A 132 -13.40 2.85 -8.93
CA GLU A 132 -12.07 2.53 -9.45
C GLU A 132 -11.04 2.35 -8.34
N VAL A 133 -11.10 3.17 -7.28
CA VAL A 133 -10.21 3.03 -6.12
C VAL A 133 -10.38 1.66 -5.48
N PHE A 134 -11.62 1.23 -5.26
CA PHE A 134 -11.91 -0.08 -4.68
C PHE A 134 -11.43 -1.22 -5.60
N SER A 135 -11.87 -1.24 -6.87
CA SER A 135 -11.50 -2.31 -7.81
C SER A 135 -9.99 -2.38 -8.05
N LYS A 136 -9.32 -1.23 -8.26
CA LYS A 136 -7.86 -1.20 -8.42
C LYS A 136 -7.16 -1.62 -7.13
N GLY A 137 -7.69 -1.26 -5.95
CA GLY A 137 -7.19 -1.74 -4.66
C GLY A 137 -7.18 -3.26 -4.56
N CYS A 138 -8.28 -3.91 -4.91
CA CYS A 138 -8.39 -5.37 -4.96
C CYS A 138 -7.39 -5.97 -5.96
N THR A 139 -7.29 -5.42 -7.17
CA THR A 139 -6.33 -5.88 -8.18
C THR A 139 -4.88 -5.73 -7.73
N GLU A 140 -4.51 -4.61 -7.09
CA GLU A 140 -3.16 -4.41 -6.58
C GLU A 140 -2.83 -5.36 -5.41
N LEU A 141 -3.83 -5.69 -4.58
CA LEU A 141 -3.66 -6.72 -3.53
C LEU A 141 -3.45 -8.11 -4.15
N GLN A 142 -4.26 -8.48 -5.16
CA GLN A 142 -4.10 -9.75 -5.89
C GLN A 142 -2.72 -9.86 -6.54
N LYS A 143 -2.25 -8.80 -7.21
CA LYS A 143 -0.90 -8.77 -7.81
C LYS A 143 0.19 -8.99 -6.77
N LYS A 144 0.07 -8.38 -5.58
CA LYS A 144 1.06 -8.56 -4.51
C LYS A 144 1.11 -10.00 -4.01
N ILE A 145 -0.05 -10.64 -3.86
CA ILE A 145 -0.12 -12.05 -3.45
C ILE A 145 0.45 -12.94 -4.55
N ALA A 146 0.07 -12.72 -5.82
CA ALA A 146 0.58 -13.48 -6.95
C ALA A 146 2.10 -13.37 -7.09
N ASN A 147 2.66 -12.18 -6.84
CA ASN A 147 4.10 -11.98 -6.84
C ASN A 147 4.79 -12.80 -5.74
N ILE A 148 4.20 -12.91 -4.55
CA ILE A 148 4.75 -13.76 -3.48
C ILE A 148 4.77 -15.23 -3.91
N VAL A 149 3.66 -15.74 -4.45
CA VAL A 149 3.58 -17.13 -4.95
C VAL A 149 4.64 -17.38 -6.02
N PHE A 150 4.78 -16.46 -6.98
CA PHE A 150 5.77 -16.56 -8.04
C PHE A 150 7.22 -16.57 -7.54
N GLU A 151 7.55 -15.80 -6.50
CA GLU A 151 8.90 -15.82 -5.92
C GLU A 151 9.16 -17.08 -5.08
N LEU A 152 8.14 -17.65 -4.44
CA LEU A 152 8.26 -18.94 -3.76
C LEU A 152 8.53 -20.07 -4.75
N ASP A 153 7.81 -20.11 -5.88
CA ASP A 153 8.01 -21.11 -6.94
C ASP A 153 9.44 -21.10 -7.49
N LYS A 154 10.07 -19.93 -7.61
CA LYS A 154 11.48 -19.81 -8.03
C LYS A 154 12.46 -20.34 -6.99
N THR A 155 12.10 -20.22 -5.70
CA THR A 155 12.95 -20.67 -4.60
C THR A 155 12.92 -22.19 -4.47
N ASP A 156 11.77 -22.81 -4.75
CA ASP A 156 11.56 -24.26 -4.72
C ASP A 156 12.18 -24.99 -5.93
N GLN A 157 12.52 -24.26 -7.00
CA GLN A 157 13.36 -24.82 -8.06
C GLN A 157 14.75 -25.09 -7.47
N PRO A 158 15.19 -26.35 -7.35
CA PRO A 158 16.54 -26.64 -6.90
C PRO A 158 17.49 -25.89 -7.81
N GLN A 159 18.45 -25.20 -7.21
CA GLN A 159 19.56 -24.53 -7.88
C GLN A 159 20.33 -25.62 -8.63
N ASN A 160 19.84 -25.98 -9.82
CA ASN A 160 20.45 -27.00 -10.64
C ASN A 160 21.83 -26.46 -10.96
N GLN A 161 22.84 -27.17 -10.44
CA GLN A 161 24.25 -26.90 -10.64
C GLN A 161 24.46 -26.40 -12.06
N VAL A 162 25.02 -25.20 -12.16
CA VAL A 162 25.61 -24.71 -13.40
C VAL A 162 26.70 -25.71 -13.75
N GLY A 163 26.36 -26.68 -14.61
CA GLY A 163 27.33 -27.48 -15.33
C GLY A 163 28.27 -26.50 -16.03
N ALA A 164 29.57 -26.66 -15.76
CA ALA A 164 30.62 -25.89 -16.39
C ALA A 164 30.40 -25.80 -17.91
N PRO A 165 30.58 -24.62 -18.56
CA PRO A 165 30.46 -24.53 -20.00
C PRO A 165 31.65 -25.25 -20.65
N SER A 166 31.45 -26.52 -21.01
CA SER A 166 32.31 -27.24 -21.93
C SER A 166 31.84 -26.97 -23.36
N GLY A 167 32.69 -26.25 -24.10
CA GLY A 167 32.90 -26.27 -25.56
C GLY A 167 31.70 -26.49 -26.49
N GLY A 168 31.37 -25.46 -27.28
CA GLY A 168 30.59 -25.63 -28.50
C GLY A 168 30.27 -24.31 -29.18
N ALA A 169 31.03 -23.97 -30.23
CA ALA A 169 30.89 -22.75 -31.01
C ALA A 169 29.70 -22.76 -31.99
N ASN A 170 29.35 -21.54 -32.43
CA ASN A 170 28.60 -21.12 -33.62
C ASN A 170 27.06 -20.99 -33.56
N GLY A 171 26.61 -19.75 -33.84
CA GLY A 171 25.47 -19.52 -34.74
C GLY A 171 24.49 -18.40 -34.37
N ASN A 172 24.69 -17.21 -34.98
CA ASN A 172 23.70 -16.15 -35.29
C ASN A 172 22.89 -15.43 -34.19
N ALA A 173 23.06 -14.10 -34.16
CA ALA A 173 22.26 -13.05 -33.51
C ALA A 173 20.85 -12.88 -34.16
N PRO A 174 19.95 -11.91 -33.80
CA PRO A 174 20.02 -10.83 -32.79
C PRO A 174 18.72 -10.57 -31.97
N GLY A 175 18.80 -9.74 -30.92
CA GLY A 175 17.67 -8.87 -30.51
C GLY A 175 17.25 -8.84 -29.03
N GLN A 176 17.59 -7.72 -28.36
CA GLN A 176 16.81 -6.99 -27.32
C GLN A 176 16.36 -7.72 -26.02
N SER A 177 16.34 -7.12 -24.83
CA SER A 177 16.52 -5.74 -24.36
C SER A 177 16.98 -5.74 -22.89
N ILE A 178 17.77 -4.73 -22.56
CA ILE A 178 18.26 -4.37 -21.24
C ILE A 178 17.18 -3.55 -20.54
N TYR A 179 16.56 -4.06 -19.47
CA TYR A 179 15.93 -3.25 -18.41
C TYR A 179 15.73 -4.08 -17.13
N GLY A 180 16.83 -4.30 -16.41
CA GLY A 180 16.85 -4.93 -15.09
C GLY A 180 17.91 -4.26 -14.24
N GLY A 181 17.65 -2.99 -13.87
CA GLY A 181 18.53 -2.21 -13.01
C GLY A 181 18.56 -2.81 -11.61
N ILE A 182 19.64 -3.54 -11.32
CA ILE A 182 20.01 -3.98 -9.98
C ILE A 182 20.40 -2.74 -9.17
N THR A 183 19.66 -2.48 -8.10
CA THR A 183 20.02 -1.48 -7.09
C THR A 183 21.23 -2.00 -6.31
N SER A 184 22.37 -1.35 -6.56
CA SER A 184 23.61 -1.47 -5.81
C SER A 184 23.44 -0.88 -4.42
N TYR A 185 23.37 -1.73 -3.39
CA TYR A 185 23.67 -1.37 -2.01
C TYR A 185 24.38 -2.54 -1.32
N GLY A 186 25.67 -2.36 -1.05
CA GLY A 186 26.38 -3.07 0.00
C GLY A 186 26.98 -4.43 -0.36
N SER A 187 28.14 -4.43 -1.03
CA SER A 187 29.22 -5.38 -0.69
C SER A 187 30.53 -4.90 -1.30
N GLY A 188 31.17 -3.95 -0.61
CA GLY A 188 32.60 -3.74 -0.74
C GLY A 188 33.30 -4.63 0.27
N SER A 189 33.92 -5.72 -0.18
CA SER A 189 35.17 -6.20 0.40
C SER A 189 35.86 -7.16 -0.56
N SER A 190 37.06 -6.75 -0.94
CA SER A 190 38.03 -7.42 -1.80
C SER A 190 38.47 -8.76 -1.19
N GLY A 191 38.64 -9.77 -2.04
CA GLY A 191 39.11 -11.11 -1.65
C GLY A 191 40.57 -11.15 -1.20
N TYR A 192 40.94 -12.27 -0.55
CA TYR A 192 42.14 -13.07 -0.81
C TYR A 192 42.18 -14.30 0.14
N GLY A 193 42.42 -15.49 -0.43
CA GLY A 193 43.31 -16.49 0.18
C GLY A 193 42.76 -17.56 1.13
N SER A 194 42.58 -18.77 0.58
CA SER A 194 43.14 -20.05 1.07
C SER A 194 42.83 -20.56 2.50
N GLY A 195 42.21 -21.76 2.53
CA GLY A 195 42.86 -22.91 3.16
C GLY A 195 42.22 -23.54 4.41
N PHE A 196 41.81 -24.80 4.23
CA PHE A 196 41.89 -25.92 5.18
C PHE A 196 40.98 -26.05 6.41
N SER A 197 40.36 -27.24 6.45
CA SER A 197 40.20 -28.16 7.59
C SER A 197 39.11 -27.90 8.64
N GLY A 198 38.02 -28.68 8.50
CA GLY A 198 37.57 -29.70 9.46
C GLY A 198 37.40 -29.33 10.94
N GLY A 199 36.19 -29.53 11.48
CA GLY A 199 35.97 -29.56 12.93
C GLY A 199 34.50 -29.63 13.33
N GLN A 200 34.14 -30.73 13.98
CA GLN A 200 32.84 -31.15 14.52
C GLN A 200 32.17 -30.21 15.55
N THR A 201 30.81 -30.20 15.50
CA THR A 201 29.78 -30.16 16.58
C THR A 201 29.97 -29.35 17.87
N THR A 202 28.96 -28.56 18.25
CA THR A 202 28.07 -28.85 19.42
C THR A 202 26.96 -27.78 19.58
N TYR A 203 25.75 -28.25 19.86
CA TYR A 203 24.64 -27.45 20.42
C TYR A 203 24.82 -27.36 21.94
N ALA A 204 24.61 -26.18 22.51
CA ALA A 204 24.40 -26.02 23.95
C ALA A 204 23.29 -24.98 24.19
N GLU A 205 22.15 -25.46 24.65
CA GLU A 205 21.22 -24.71 25.49
C GLU A 205 21.98 -24.17 26.71
N SER A 206 21.70 -22.93 27.10
CA SER A 206 21.96 -22.45 28.44
C SER A 206 20.76 -21.63 28.90
N SER A 207 20.14 -22.18 29.94
CA SER A 207 19.03 -21.67 30.71
C SER A 207 19.42 -20.45 31.56
N GLY A 208 18.49 -19.51 31.66
CA GLY A 208 18.21 -18.71 32.86
C GLY A 208 19.31 -17.78 33.39
N SER A 209 19.04 -16.47 33.36
CA SER A 209 19.01 -15.68 34.61
C SER A 209 18.31 -14.34 34.41
N ALA A 210 17.47 -14.00 35.37
CA ALA A 210 16.71 -12.78 35.47
C ALA A 210 17.60 -11.54 35.71
N GLY A 211 17.16 -10.39 35.21
CA GLY A 211 17.74 -9.09 35.54
C GLY A 211 16.84 -7.95 35.08
N ARG A 212 15.96 -7.51 35.98
CA ARG A 212 15.17 -6.27 35.89
C ARG A 212 16.11 -5.07 36.07
N TRP A 213 15.91 -4.01 35.27
CA TRP A 213 15.65 -2.62 35.69
C TRP A 213 14.88 -1.94 34.56
#